data_AF-A0A6S6T9U2-F1
#
_entry.id   AF-A0A6S6T9U2-F1
#
_cell.length_a   1.000
_cell.length_b   1.000
_cell.length_c   1.000
_cell.angle_alpha   90.00
_cell.angle_beta   90.00
_cell.angle_gamma   90.00
#
_symmetry.space_group_name_H-M   'P 1'
#
loop_
_entity.id
_entity.type
_entity.pdbx_description
1 polymer ?
#
loop_
_entity_poly.entity_id
_entity_poly.type
_entity_poly.pdbx_seq_one_letter_code
_entity_poly.pdbx_strand_id
1 'polypeptide(L)'
;MNFFFETIDRWSLKILEIFKRFPLAIFSSFSVTILLILLIEAGDLINSSFILIIPKLILVLSLGIFLFPALHLLSKKLWFKMVGLGLLVLYYYHLPLNILNSTIITHHVLLIFALCFMFLWAPFMDIKISNQNIWEWTQTIVENLLVSLLLSMVFFLLFYITMYAMDKLFLVTLDARHYFQFMFFILGVFAVTYFFGKIPKYIMLVQKNQYQGIGTVFTKYILTPAFFIYFILIFAYIIKIFLTDSWNTLNIDFLALAYTFVAIGTYMHWTPLWDDANKKFRVFIWGSLFILSLVLSFSIYTRSLVTSYTEHYLILLFTLWLACISLYFLFVKRASYKWLFFSISLLIIIFQSEQVMNLSFFKLI
;
A
#
# COMPACT_ATOMS: atom_id res chain seq x y z
N MET A 1 -9.20 31.50 -29.21
CA MET A 1 -9.51 30.13 -29.66
C MET A 1 -8.28 29.21 -29.66
N ASN A 2 -7.13 29.62 -30.20
CA ASN A 2 -5.91 28.77 -30.27
C ASN A 2 -5.39 28.25 -28.92
N PHE A 3 -5.39 29.06 -27.85
CA PHE A 3 -4.89 28.63 -26.54
C PHE A 3 -5.68 27.46 -25.93
N PHE A 4 -6.99 27.40 -26.15
CA PHE A 4 -7.83 26.32 -25.61
C PHE A 4 -7.56 25.01 -26.35
N PHE A 5 -7.47 25.05 -27.68
CA PHE A 5 -7.11 23.88 -28.50
C PHE A 5 -5.69 23.38 -28.20
N GLU A 6 -4.69 24.26 -28.10
CA GLU A 6 -3.32 23.89 -27.72
C GLU A 6 -3.23 23.29 -26.31
N THR A 7 -4.13 23.70 -25.41
CA THR A 7 -4.21 23.12 -24.06
C THR A 7 -4.80 21.72 -24.13
N ILE A 8 -5.92 21.54 -24.83
CA ILE A 8 -6.56 20.22 -25.04
C ILE A 8 -5.60 19.25 -25.72
N ASP A 9 -4.88 19.69 -26.77
CA ASP A 9 -3.91 18.87 -27.49
C ASP A 9 -2.79 18.39 -26.55
N ARG A 10 -2.25 19.28 -25.72
CA ARG A 10 -1.23 18.91 -24.72
C ARG A 10 -1.75 17.91 -23.70
N TRP A 11 -3.00 18.03 -23.25
CA TRP A 11 -3.62 17.07 -22.33
C TRP A 11 -3.87 15.73 -23.01
N SER A 12 -4.38 15.73 -24.24
CA SER A 12 -4.64 14.50 -25.01
C SER A 12 -3.36 13.72 -25.26
N LEU A 13 -2.25 14.39 -25.62
CA LEU A 13 -0.94 13.77 -25.80
C LEU A 13 -0.41 13.16 -24.51
N LYS A 14 -0.57 13.85 -23.38
CA LYS A 14 -0.20 13.32 -22.06
C LYS A 14 -1.02 12.09 -21.70
N ILE A 15 -2.33 12.13 -21.90
CA ILE A 15 -3.21 10.97 -21.65
C ILE A 15 -2.75 9.80 -22.53
N LEU A 16 -2.57 10.01 -23.83
CA LEU A 16 -2.16 8.99 -24.77
C LEU A 16 -0.80 8.36 -24.41
N GLU A 17 0.11 9.16 -23.86
CA GLU A 17 1.39 8.67 -23.33
C GLU A 17 1.21 7.73 -22.13
N ILE A 18 0.29 8.05 -21.22
CA ILE A 18 -0.05 7.20 -20.06
C ILE A 18 -0.62 5.87 -20.53
N PHE A 19 -1.56 5.91 -21.49
CA PHE A 19 -2.14 4.71 -22.10
C PHE A 19 -1.10 3.84 -22.79
N LYS A 20 -0.11 4.43 -23.47
CA LYS A 20 1.00 3.69 -24.08
C LYS A 20 1.94 3.08 -23.03
N ARG A 21 2.11 3.74 -21.89
CA ARG A 21 3.04 3.29 -20.84
C ARG A 21 2.46 2.18 -19.97
N PHE A 22 1.20 2.31 -19.53
CA PHE A 22 0.54 1.36 -18.63
C PHE A 22 -0.83 0.89 -19.16
N PRO A 23 -0.91 0.30 -20.37
CA PRO A 23 -2.18 -0.03 -21.01
C PRO A 23 -3.03 -1.03 -20.21
N LEU A 24 -2.39 -2.10 -19.71
CA LEU A 24 -3.09 -3.15 -18.97
C LEU A 24 -3.62 -2.68 -17.61
N ALA A 25 -2.89 -1.77 -16.95
CA ALA A 25 -3.30 -1.25 -15.65
C ALA A 25 -4.53 -0.34 -15.77
N ILE A 26 -4.56 0.53 -16.79
CA ILE A 26 -5.71 1.38 -17.08
C ILE A 26 -6.92 0.53 -17.50
N PHE A 27 -6.72 -0.48 -18.34
CA PHE A 27 -7.78 -1.41 -18.71
C PHE A 27 -8.37 -2.14 -17.49
N SER A 28 -7.50 -2.61 -16.59
CA SER A 28 -7.91 -3.23 -15.32
C SER A 28 -8.76 -2.28 -14.48
N SER A 29 -8.31 -1.04 -14.34
CA SER A 29 -9.02 -0.02 -13.56
C SER A 29 -10.38 0.33 -14.15
N PHE A 30 -10.44 0.54 -15.47
CA PHE A 30 -11.69 0.83 -16.17
C PHE A 30 -12.69 -0.32 -16.07
N SER A 31 -12.20 -1.57 -16.19
CA SER A 31 -13.01 -2.77 -16.03
C SER A 31 -13.56 -2.89 -14.60
N VAL A 32 -12.74 -2.62 -13.58
CA VAL A 32 -13.18 -2.58 -12.18
C VAL A 32 -14.26 -1.52 -11.97
N THR A 33 -14.08 -0.31 -12.50
CA THR A 33 -15.08 0.76 -12.41
C THR A 33 -16.42 0.33 -13.03
N ILE A 34 -16.40 -0.23 -14.24
CA ILE A 34 -17.64 -0.70 -14.89
C ILE A 34 -18.31 -1.79 -14.06
N LEU A 35 -17.55 -2.79 -13.60
CA LEU A 35 -18.10 -3.89 -12.81
C LEU A 35 -18.70 -3.41 -11.47
N LEU A 36 -18.07 -2.43 -10.82
CA LEU A 36 -18.61 -1.82 -9.59
C LEU A 36 -19.89 -1.03 -9.84
N ILE A 37 -19.96 -0.26 -10.94
CA ILE A 37 -21.17 0.46 -11.33
C ILE A 37 -22.30 -0.53 -11.65
N LEU A 38 -22.00 -1.60 -12.40
CA LEU A 38 -22.96 -2.66 -12.69
C LEU A 38 -23.46 -3.35 -11.41
N LEU A 39 -22.58 -3.59 -10.43
CA LEU A 39 -22.96 -4.17 -9.14
C LEU A 39 -23.91 -3.25 -8.36
N ILE A 40 -23.68 -1.94 -8.39
CA ILE A 40 -24.57 -0.96 -7.75
C ILE A 40 -25.92 -0.89 -8.46
N GLU A 41 -25.92 -0.87 -9.80
CA GLU A 41 -27.15 -0.75 -10.59
C GLU A 41 -28.04 -1.99 -10.45
N ALA A 42 -27.41 -3.16 -10.43
CA ALA A 42 -28.12 -4.43 -10.40
C ALA A 42 -28.81 -4.71 -9.05
N GLY A 43 -28.38 -4.05 -7.96
CA GLY A 43 -29.06 -4.09 -6.65
C GLY A 43 -29.38 -5.51 -6.17
N ASP A 44 -30.62 -5.72 -5.71
CA ASP A 44 -31.11 -7.03 -5.24
C ASP A 44 -31.66 -7.94 -6.37
N LEU A 45 -31.68 -7.47 -7.62
CA LEU A 45 -32.38 -8.14 -8.74
C LEU A 45 -31.56 -9.27 -9.40
N ILE A 46 -30.49 -9.73 -8.77
CA ILE A 46 -29.47 -10.54 -9.42
C ILE A 46 -29.68 -12.03 -9.15
N ASN A 47 -29.70 -12.83 -10.23
CA ASN A 47 -29.55 -14.28 -10.19
C ASN A 47 -28.38 -14.70 -9.29
N SER A 48 -28.58 -15.73 -8.47
CA SER A 48 -27.60 -16.21 -7.48
C SER A 48 -26.18 -16.46 -8.04
N SER A 49 -26.05 -16.79 -9.33
CA SER A 49 -24.76 -16.99 -10.00
C SER A 49 -24.01 -15.69 -10.35
N PHE A 50 -24.71 -14.62 -10.71
CA PHE A 50 -24.09 -13.35 -11.09
C PHE A 50 -23.50 -12.59 -9.88
N ILE A 51 -24.16 -12.69 -8.72
CA ILE A 51 -23.69 -12.13 -7.44
C ILE A 51 -22.34 -12.73 -7.04
N LEU A 52 -22.05 -13.97 -7.43
CA LEU A 52 -20.82 -14.67 -7.04
C LEU A 52 -19.64 -14.38 -7.97
N ILE A 53 -19.88 -14.14 -9.27
CA ILE A 53 -18.82 -14.01 -10.28
C ILE A 53 -18.27 -12.57 -10.32
N ILE A 54 -19.13 -11.55 -10.26
CA ILE A 54 -18.72 -10.15 -10.41
C ILE A 54 -17.72 -9.71 -9.31
N PRO A 55 -17.99 -9.93 -8.00
CA PRO A 55 -17.04 -9.54 -6.95
C PRO A 55 -15.69 -10.24 -7.11
N LYS A 56 -15.68 -11.49 -7.61
CA LYS A 56 -14.46 -12.25 -7.88
C LYS A 56 -13.61 -11.57 -8.96
N LEU A 57 -14.25 -11.16 -10.06
CA LEU A 57 -13.59 -10.42 -11.13
C LEU A 57 -13.09 -9.05 -10.65
N ILE A 58 -13.86 -8.35 -9.82
CA ILE A 58 -13.45 -7.07 -9.22
C ILE A 58 -12.15 -7.26 -8.42
N LEU A 59 -12.07 -8.25 -7.53
CA LEU A 59 -10.85 -8.52 -6.75
C LEU A 59 -9.67 -8.93 -7.63
N VAL A 60 -9.88 -9.72 -8.68
CA VAL A 60 -8.79 -10.12 -9.57
C VAL A 60 -8.27 -8.90 -10.36
N LEU A 61 -9.18 -8.10 -10.92
CA LEU A 61 -8.81 -6.94 -11.73
C LEU A 61 -8.24 -5.79 -10.86
N SER A 62 -8.65 -5.65 -9.60
CA SER A 62 -8.05 -4.65 -8.70
C SER A 62 -6.57 -4.96 -8.42
N LEU A 63 -6.17 -6.24 -8.33
CA LEU A 63 -4.74 -6.61 -8.28
C LEU A 63 -4.01 -6.23 -9.57
N GLY A 64 -4.66 -6.40 -10.72
CA GLY A 64 -4.11 -6.03 -12.02
C GLY A 64 -3.68 -4.56 -12.09
N ILE A 65 -4.39 -3.66 -11.41
CA ILE A 65 -4.07 -2.23 -11.34
C ILE A 65 -2.63 -2.02 -10.83
N PHE A 66 -2.20 -2.75 -9.80
CA PHE A 66 -0.86 -2.59 -9.21
C PHE A 66 0.17 -3.57 -9.78
N LEU A 67 -0.26 -4.77 -10.16
CA LEU A 67 0.61 -5.84 -10.67
C LEU A 67 1.24 -5.47 -12.01
N PHE A 68 0.45 -5.00 -12.99
CA PHE A 68 0.98 -4.71 -14.33
C PHE A 68 2.01 -3.58 -14.35
N PRO A 69 1.80 -2.45 -13.65
CA PRO A 69 2.82 -1.41 -13.54
C PRO A 69 4.08 -1.90 -12.82
N ALA A 70 3.95 -2.67 -11.74
CA ALA A 70 5.10 -3.21 -11.00
C ALA A 70 5.96 -4.13 -11.88
N LEU A 71 5.33 -5.03 -12.64
CA LEU A 71 6.02 -5.90 -13.60
C LEU A 71 6.66 -5.12 -14.75
N HIS A 72 5.99 -4.07 -15.25
CA HIS A 72 6.55 -3.21 -16.29
C HIS A 72 7.80 -2.46 -15.82
N LEU A 73 7.83 -2.03 -14.55
CA LEU A 73 8.99 -1.38 -13.94
C LEU A 73 10.14 -2.36 -13.68
N LEU A 74 9.83 -3.62 -13.34
CA LEU A 74 10.83 -4.67 -13.17
C LEU A 74 11.48 -5.04 -14.51
N SER A 75 10.68 -5.21 -15.57
CA SER A 75 11.19 -5.49 -16.90
C SER A 75 10.22 -5.07 -18.00
N LYS A 76 10.76 -4.50 -19.08
CA LYS A 76 9.97 -4.12 -20.26
C LYS A 76 9.63 -5.30 -21.18
N LYS A 77 10.17 -6.50 -20.92
CA LYS A 77 9.96 -7.70 -21.75
C LYS A 77 8.49 -8.14 -21.70
N LEU A 78 7.96 -8.55 -22.86
CA LEU A 78 6.55 -8.97 -23.00
C LEU A 78 6.19 -10.13 -22.06
N TRP A 79 7.13 -11.06 -21.81
CA TRP A 79 6.89 -12.24 -20.99
C TRP A 79 6.47 -11.92 -19.56
N PHE A 80 6.92 -10.81 -18.97
CA PHE A 80 6.48 -10.39 -17.63
C PHE A 80 5.00 -10.03 -17.61
N LYS A 81 4.44 -9.48 -18.70
CA LYS A 81 3.00 -9.23 -18.81
C LYS A 81 2.20 -10.54 -18.85
N MET A 82 2.73 -11.56 -19.54
CA MET A 82 2.13 -12.90 -19.57
C MET A 82 2.16 -13.58 -18.20
N VAL A 83 3.26 -13.45 -17.46
CA VAL A 83 3.35 -13.91 -16.06
C VAL A 83 2.30 -13.21 -15.19
N GLY A 84 2.15 -11.89 -15.34
CA GLY A 84 1.12 -11.13 -14.63
C GLY A 84 -0.29 -11.66 -14.91
N LEU A 85 -0.62 -11.93 -16.17
CA LEU A 85 -1.90 -12.54 -16.55
C LEU A 85 -2.06 -13.94 -15.93
N GLY A 86 -1.03 -14.77 -15.98
CA GLY A 86 -1.05 -16.10 -15.37
C GLY A 86 -1.30 -16.05 -13.85
N LEU A 87 -0.68 -15.10 -13.15
CA LEU A 87 -0.91 -14.88 -11.72
C LEU A 87 -2.35 -14.44 -11.42
N LEU A 88 -2.93 -13.56 -12.24
CA LEU A 88 -4.34 -13.16 -12.07
C LEU A 88 -5.31 -14.32 -12.30
N VAL A 89 -5.04 -15.16 -13.30
CA VAL A 89 -5.84 -16.38 -13.56
C VAL A 89 -5.72 -17.37 -12.39
N LEU A 90 -4.51 -17.59 -11.88
CA LEU A 90 -4.30 -18.45 -10.72
C LEU A 90 -5.04 -17.92 -9.49
N TYR A 91 -4.97 -16.61 -9.24
CA TYR A 91 -5.70 -15.98 -8.15
C TYR A 91 -7.22 -16.10 -8.30
N TYR A 92 -7.75 -15.99 -9.53
CA TYR A 92 -9.15 -16.27 -9.81
C TYR A 92 -9.50 -17.70 -9.42
N TYR A 93 -8.74 -18.73 -9.81
CA TYR A 93 -9.06 -20.10 -9.42
C TYR A 93 -8.96 -20.36 -7.92
N HIS A 94 -8.08 -19.64 -7.22
CA HIS A 94 -7.92 -19.78 -5.77
C HIS A 94 -9.08 -19.16 -4.97
N LEU A 95 -9.71 -18.09 -5.47
CA LEU A 95 -10.80 -17.40 -4.77
C LEU A 95 -12.03 -18.31 -4.57
N PRO A 96 -12.50 -18.51 -3.33
CA PRO A 96 -13.71 -19.29 -3.05
C PRO A 96 -14.96 -18.55 -3.57
N LEU A 97 -16.09 -19.27 -3.64
CA LEU A 97 -17.34 -18.73 -4.16
C LEU A 97 -17.94 -17.67 -3.23
N ASN A 98 -17.82 -17.82 -1.91
CA ASN A 98 -18.30 -16.82 -0.95
C ASN A 98 -17.19 -15.82 -0.60
N ILE A 99 -17.23 -14.66 -1.27
CA ILE A 99 -16.15 -13.66 -1.27
C ILE A 99 -16.31 -12.62 -0.14
N LEU A 100 -17.52 -12.50 0.42
CA LEU A 100 -17.83 -11.52 1.47
C LEU A 100 -17.29 -11.91 2.86
N ASN A 101 -16.51 -12.99 2.96
CA ASN A 101 -15.82 -13.32 4.19
C ASN A 101 -14.75 -12.28 4.50
N SER A 102 -14.75 -11.75 5.72
CA SER A 102 -13.82 -10.71 6.18
C SER A 102 -12.36 -11.13 5.99
N THR A 103 -12.06 -12.42 6.14
CA THR A 103 -10.71 -12.98 5.92
C THR A 103 -10.25 -12.81 4.47
N ILE A 104 -11.08 -13.12 3.48
CA ILE A 104 -10.70 -13.01 2.06
C ILE A 104 -10.37 -11.55 1.72
N ILE A 105 -11.16 -10.62 2.25
CA ILE A 105 -10.96 -9.19 2.05
C ILE A 105 -9.64 -8.75 2.69
N THR A 106 -9.33 -9.17 3.92
CA THR A 106 -8.04 -8.82 4.56
C THR A 106 -6.85 -9.37 3.78
N HIS A 107 -6.90 -10.60 3.28
CA HIS A 107 -5.85 -11.17 2.43
C HIS A 107 -5.70 -10.43 1.09
N HIS A 108 -6.81 -10.05 0.48
CA HIS A 108 -6.79 -9.25 -0.74
C HIS A 108 -6.15 -7.87 -0.52
N VAL A 109 -6.50 -7.20 0.57
CA VAL A 109 -5.89 -5.91 0.95
C VAL A 109 -4.38 -6.08 1.22
N LEU A 110 -3.98 -7.17 1.88
CA LEU A 110 -2.56 -7.49 2.07
C LEU A 110 -1.83 -7.70 0.73
N LEU A 111 -2.43 -8.38 -0.25
CA LEU A 111 -1.87 -8.48 -1.62
C LEU A 111 -1.65 -7.11 -2.26
N ILE A 112 -2.63 -6.21 -2.17
CA ILE A 112 -2.49 -4.86 -2.69
C ILE A 112 -1.30 -4.17 -2.01
N PHE A 113 -1.16 -4.27 -0.69
CA PHE A 113 0.00 -3.71 0.02
C PHE A 113 1.32 -4.32 -0.46
N ALA A 114 1.40 -5.63 -0.66
CA ALA A 114 2.59 -6.29 -1.18
C ALA A 114 2.99 -5.75 -2.57
N LEU A 115 2.01 -5.53 -3.45
CA LEU A 115 2.21 -4.96 -4.79
C LEU A 115 2.58 -3.47 -4.73
N CYS A 116 2.00 -2.70 -3.81
CA CYS A 116 2.40 -1.32 -3.54
C CYS A 116 3.87 -1.24 -3.11
N PHE A 117 4.32 -2.12 -2.20
CA PHE A 117 5.74 -2.21 -1.85
C PHE A 117 6.60 -2.67 -3.03
N MET A 118 6.09 -3.60 -3.85
CA MET A 118 6.75 -4.00 -5.11
C MET A 118 7.02 -2.82 -6.03
N PHE A 119 6.07 -1.90 -6.13
CA PHE A 119 6.20 -0.69 -6.91
C PHE A 119 7.37 0.21 -6.45
N LEU A 120 7.73 0.15 -5.16
CA LEU A 120 8.83 0.93 -4.58
C LEU A 120 10.21 0.31 -4.85
N TRP A 121 10.34 -1.01 -4.93
CA TRP A 121 11.64 -1.67 -5.13
C TRP A 121 11.90 -2.18 -6.55
N ALA A 122 10.87 -2.49 -7.32
CA ALA A 122 10.97 -3.09 -8.66
C ALA A 122 11.94 -2.35 -9.61
N PRO A 123 11.93 -1.00 -9.72
CA PRO A 123 12.83 -0.29 -10.62
C PRO A 123 14.32 -0.40 -10.24
N PHE A 124 14.62 -0.79 -9.00
CA PHE A 124 15.97 -0.81 -8.44
C PHE A 124 16.57 -2.20 -8.36
N MET A 125 15.88 -3.25 -8.85
CA MET A 125 16.34 -4.62 -8.68
C MET A 125 17.72 -4.83 -9.32
N ASP A 126 17.89 -4.39 -10.56
CA ASP A 126 19.10 -4.59 -11.37
C ASP A 126 20.13 -3.44 -11.27
N ILE A 127 19.82 -2.38 -10.50
CA ILE A 127 20.64 -1.17 -10.46
C ILE A 127 21.14 -0.92 -9.04
N LYS A 128 22.45 -0.66 -8.89
CA LYS A 128 23.02 -0.17 -7.64
C LYS A 128 22.81 1.34 -7.56
N ILE A 129 21.95 1.77 -6.64
CA ILE A 129 21.56 3.16 -6.45
C ILE A 129 21.68 3.54 -4.96
N SER A 130 21.94 4.83 -4.69
CA SER A 130 22.01 5.38 -3.32
C SER A 130 20.65 5.37 -2.62
N ASN A 131 20.65 5.30 -1.29
CA ASN A 131 19.41 5.39 -0.51
C ASN A 131 18.67 6.71 -0.72
N GLN A 132 19.40 7.80 -1.03
CA GLN A 132 18.79 9.10 -1.33
C GLN A 132 17.86 9.01 -2.55
N ASN A 133 18.32 8.42 -3.66
CA ASN A 133 17.49 8.28 -4.86
C ASN A 133 16.29 7.34 -4.62
N ILE A 134 16.47 6.26 -3.84
CA ILE A 134 15.37 5.36 -3.47
C ILE A 134 14.34 6.10 -2.61
N TRP A 135 14.81 6.95 -1.69
CA TRP A 135 13.96 7.81 -0.88
C TRP A 135 13.19 8.81 -1.73
N GLU A 136 13.85 9.54 -2.62
CA GLU A 136 13.20 10.54 -3.48
C GLU A 136 12.15 9.91 -4.42
N TRP A 137 12.44 8.72 -4.96
CA TRP A 137 11.47 7.92 -5.70
C TRP A 137 10.26 7.54 -4.85
N THR A 138 10.51 7.01 -3.64
CA THR A 138 9.46 6.58 -2.71
C THR A 138 8.59 7.76 -2.32
N GLN A 139 9.20 8.88 -1.92
CA GLN A 139 8.52 10.12 -1.56
C GLN A 139 7.65 10.61 -2.73
N THR A 140 8.19 10.62 -3.95
CA THR A 140 7.44 11.05 -5.15
C THR A 140 6.22 10.16 -5.40
N ILE A 141 6.35 8.84 -5.28
CA ILE A 141 5.21 7.91 -5.45
C ILE A 141 4.15 8.13 -4.39
N VAL A 142 4.56 8.18 -3.12
CA VAL A 142 3.62 8.36 -1.99
C VAL A 142 2.92 9.71 -2.08
N GLU A 143 3.65 10.79 -2.38
CA GLU A 143 3.07 12.12 -2.61
C GLU A 143 2.06 12.11 -3.76
N ASN A 144 2.41 11.51 -4.91
CA ASN A 144 1.49 11.44 -6.05
C ASN A 144 0.25 10.60 -5.76
N LEU A 145 0.39 9.51 -4.99
CA LEU A 145 -0.74 8.69 -4.56
C LEU A 145 -1.67 9.50 -3.65
N LEU A 146 -1.11 10.16 -2.62
CA LEU A 146 -1.87 11.01 -1.70
C LEU A 146 -2.57 12.16 -2.43
N VAL A 147 -1.87 12.86 -3.31
CA VAL A 147 -2.45 13.95 -4.12
C VAL A 147 -3.57 13.42 -5.02
N SER A 148 -3.41 12.25 -5.64
CA SER A 148 -4.45 11.65 -6.48
C SER A 148 -5.74 11.36 -5.69
N LEU A 149 -5.62 10.83 -4.48
CA LEU A 149 -6.74 10.53 -3.59
C LEU A 149 -7.38 11.82 -3.05
N LEU A 150 -6.57 12.79 -2.66
CA LEU A 150 -7.04 14.08 -2.14
C LEU A 150 -7.81 14.86 -3.21
N LEU A 151 -7.27 14.93 -4.43
CA LEU A 151 -7.97 15.52 -5.58
C LEU A 151 -9.28 14.78 -5.89
N SER A 152 -9.29 13.46 -5.81
CA SER A 152 -10.50 12.65 -6.01
C SER A 152 -11.56 12.92 -4.94
N MET A 153 -11.14 13.04 -3.68
CA MET A 153 -12.02 13.38 -2.56
C MET A 153 -12.61 14.79 -2.72
N VAL A 154 -11.79 15.78 -3.09
CA VAL A 154 -12.26 17.14 -3.36
C VAL A 154 -13.25 17.15 -4.52
N PHE A 155 -12.99 16.40 -5.59
CA PHE A 155 -13.90 16.33 -6.73
C PHE A 155 -15.25 15.69 -6.36
N PHE A 156 -15.22 14.61 -5.58
CA PHE A 156 -16.44 13.99 -5.06
C PHE A 156 -17.23 14.93 -4.15
N LEU A 157 -16.55 15.67 -3.27
CA LEU A 157 -17.18 16.62 -2.36
C LEU A 157 -17.82 17.80 -3.11
N LEU A 158 -17.16 18.30 -4.16
CA LEU A 158 -17.74 19.33 -5.05
C LEU A 158 -19.03 18.82 -5.69
N PHE A 159 -19.00 17.63 -6.28
CA PHE A 159 -20.20 17.00 -6.86
C PHE A 159 -21.31 16.84 -5.83
N TYR A 160 -20.99 16.33 -4.63
CA TYR A 160 -21.96 16.14 -3.57
C TYR A 160 -22.64 17.46 -3.17
N ILE A 161 -21.85 18.54 -2.97
CA ILE A 161 -22.40 19.87 -2.65
C ILE A 161 -23.26 20.40 -3.79
N THR A 162 -22.85 20.23 -5.04
CA THR A 162 -23.64 20.65 -6.20
C THR A 162 -24.98 19.92 -6.25
N MET A 163 -24.99 18.60 -6.06
CA MET A 163 -26.23 17.83 -6.07
C MET A 163 -27.13 18.17 -4.89
N TYR A 164 -26.56 18.44 -3.72
CA TYR A 164 -27.30 18.95 -2.57
C TYR A 164 -27.96 20.30 -2.86
N ALA A 165 -27.23 21.23 -3.51
CA ALA A 165 -27.80 22.51 -3.92
C ALA A 165 -28.89 22.34 -4.98
N MET A 166 -28.73 21.39 -5.92
CA MET A 166 -29.74 21.09 -6.93
C MET A 166 -31.03 20.54 -6.32
N ASP A 167 -30.93 19.67 -5.32
CA ASP A 167 -32.07 19.18 -4.55
C ASP A 167 -32.81 20.34 -3.86
N LYS A 168 -32.07 21.23 -3.17
CA LYS A 168 -32.69 22.34 -2.41
C LYS A 168 -33.24 23.48 -3.28
N LEU A 169 -32.59 23.82 -4.38
CA LEU A 169 -32.96 24.97 -5.20
C LEU A 169 -33.90 24.61 -6.35
N PHE A 170 -33.75 23.41 -6.92
CA PHE A 170 -34.46 22.98 -8.12
C PHE A 170 -35.31 21.73 -7.90
N LEU A 171 -35.36 21.18 -6.69
CA LEU A 171 -36.08 19.94 -6.34
C LEU A 171 -35.65 18.73 -7.20
N VAL A 172 -34.39 18.75 -7.69
CA VAL A 172 -33.80 17.65 -8.45
C VAL A 172 -33.15 16.69 -7.46
N THR A 173 -33.86 15.62 -7.12
CA THR A 173 -33.37 14.58 -6.22
C THR A 173 -32.54 13.54 -7.00
N LEU A 174 -31.37 13.19 -6.45
CA LEU A 174 -30.58 12.05 -6.93
C LEU A 174 -30.62 10.92 -5.94
N ASP A 175 -30.82 9.72 -6.46
CA ASP A 175 -30.81 8.50 -5.66
C ASP A 175 -29.40 8.16 -5.15
N ALA A 176 -29.29 7.60 -3.94
CA ALA A 176 -28.01 7.38 -3.24
C ALA A 176 -26.99 6.57 -4.06
N ARG A 177 -27.49 5.66 -4.91
CA ARG A 177 -26.72 4.81 -5.83
C ARG A 177 -25.82 5.63 -6.78
N HIS A 178 -26.31 6.75 -7.29
CA HIS A 178 -25.57 7.60 -8.23
C HIS A 178 -24.34 8.24 -7.59
N TYR A 179 -24.38 8.55 -6.29
CA TYR A 179 -23.22 9.06 -5.56
C TYR A 179 -22.11 8.01 -5.50
N PHE A 180 -22.44 6.74 -5.21
CA PHE A 180 -21.45 5.67 -5.21
C PHE A 180 -20.91 5.38 -6.61
N GLN A 181 -21.75 5.41 -7.64
CA GLN A 181 -21.31 5.26 -9.04
C GLN A 181 -20.30 6.36 -9.42
N PHE A 182 -20.60 7.61 -9.06
CA PHE A 182 -19.70 8.74 -9.31
C PHE A 182 -18.39 8.63 -8.51
N MET A 183 -18.45 8.18 -7.24
CA MET A 183 -17.27 7.92 -6.43
C MET A 183 -16.33 6.89 -7.08
N PHE A 184 -16.85 5.74 -7.52
CA PHE A 184 -16.05 4.72 -8.19
C PHE A 184 -15.55 5.14 -9.57
N PHE A 185 -16.31 5.97 -10.29
CA PHE A 185 -15.86 6.59 -11.52
C PHE A 185 -14.64 7.49 -11.27
N ILE A 186 -14.69 8.39 -10.28
CA ILE A 186 -13.55 9.23 -9.93
C ILE A 186 -12.36 8.38 -9.50
N LEU A 187 -12.56 7.42 -8.59
CA LEU A 187 -11.45 6.62 -8.06
C LEU A 187 -10.79 5.76 -9.15
N GLY A 188 -11.56 5.04 -9.97
CA GLY A 188 -10.99 4.12 -10.94
C GLY A 188 -10.57 4.77 -12.27
N VAL A 189 -11.23 5.85 -12.69
CA VAL A 189 -10.86 6.53 -13.96
C VAL A 189 -9.92 7.69 -13.68
N PHE A 190 -10.34 8.66 -12.86
CA PHE A 190 -9.56 9.88 -12.64
C PHE A 190 -8.32 9.63 -11.74
N ALA A 191 -8.47 9.02 -10.57
CA ALA A 191 -7.37 8.88 -9.62
C ALA A 191 -6.24 8.02 -10.21
N VAL A 192 -6.59 6.89 -10.83
CA VAL A 192 -5.62 5.96 -11.42
C VAL A 192 -4.90 6.57 -12.63
N THR A 193 -5.62 7.26 -13.52
CA THR A 193 -4.96 7.94 -14.67
C THR A 193 -4.06 9.08 -14.21
N TYR A 194 -4.49 9.87 -13.22
CA TYR A 194 -3.68 10.92 -12.62
C TYR A 194 -2.41 10.35 -11.98
N PHE A 195 -2.55 9.33 -11.13
CA PHE A 195 -1.43 8.70 -10.44
C PHE A 195 -0.40 8.16 -11.43
N PHE A 196 -0.85 7.41 -12.44
CA PHE A 196 0.06 6.84 -13.43
C PHE A 196 0.72 7.88 -14.34
N GLY A 197 0.04 9.00 -14.61
CA GLY A 197 0.61 10.15 -15.33
C GLY A 197 1.70 10.88 -14.58
N LYS A 198 1.77 10.73 -13.25
CA LYS A 198 2.77 11.40 -12.42
C LYS A 198 3.98 10.51 -12.08
N ILE A 199 3.95 9.23 -12.41
CA ILE A 199 5.12 8.37 -12.23
C ILE A 199 6.25 8.87 -13.14
N PRO A 200 7.45 9.17 -12.63
CA PRO A 200 8.56 9.61 -13.46
C PRO A 200 9.01 8.50 -14.43
N LYS A 201 9.35 8.88 -15.68
CA LYS A 201 9.85 7.94 -16.70
C LYS A 201 11.27 7.45 -16.42
N TYR A 202 12.10 8.33 -15.90
CA TYR A 202 13.53 8.09 -15.68
C TYR A 202 13.84 8.23 -14.20
N ILE A 203 14.08 7.10 -13.55
CA ILE A 203 14.32 7.00 -12.11
C ILE A 203 15.54 7.84 -11.69
N MET A 204 16.58 7.88 -12.54
CA MET A 204 17.82 8.63 -12.28
C MET A 204 17.67 10.15 -12.45
N LEU A 205 16.59 10.63 -13.07
CA LEU A 205 16.29 12.06 -13.21
C LEU A 205 15.33 12.56 -12.12
N VAL A 206 14.89 11.68 -11.22
CA VAL A 206 14.17 12.07 -10.00
C VAL A 206 15.22 12.60 -9.03
N GLN A 207 15.72 13.80 -9.30
CA GLN A 207 16.42 14.61 -8.32
C GLN A 207 15.47 15.73 -7.93
N LYS A 208 14.87 15.61 -6.75
CA LYS A 208 14.07 16.70 -6.21
C LYS A 208 15.06 17.80 -5.81
N ASN A 209 14.90 19.00 -6.38
CA ASN A 209 15.67 20.17 -5.97
C ASN A 209 15.72 20.24 -4.44
N GLN A 210 16.91 20.57 -3.92
CA GLN A 210 17.31 20.71 -2.51
C GLN A 210 16.15 20.52 -1.51
N TYR A 211 16.19 19.45 -0.71
CA TYR A 211 15.26 19.18 0.40
C TYR A 211 15.29 20.34 1.41
N GLN A 212 14.54 21.40 1.11
CA GLN A 212 14.58 22.68 1.80
C GLN A 212 13.16 23.19 2.05
N GLY A 213 13.01 23.95 3.13
CA GLY A 213 11.72 24.45 3.58
C GLY A 213 10.86 23.38 4.25
N ILE A 214 9.73 23.03 3.61
CA ILE A 214 8.63 22.26 4.21
C ILE A 214 9.05 20.84 4.60
N GLY A 215 9.82 20.14 3.76
CA GLY A 215 10.25 18.75 4.04
C GLY A 215 11.13 18.65 5.28
N THR A 216 12.06 19.60 5.45
CA THR A 216 12.92 19.69 6.63
C THR A 216 12.13 20.02 7.88
N VAL A 217 11.16 20.94 7.79
CA VAL A 217 10.28 21.29 8.91
C VAL A 217 9.45 20.09 9.33
N PHE A 218 8.81 19.41 8.37
CA PHE A 218 8.04 18.19 8.62
C PHE A 218 8.89 17.12 9.30
N THR A 219 10.10 16.88 8.80
CA THR A 219 10.98 15.85 9.36
C THR A 219 11.43 16.18 10.78
N LYS A 220 11.97 17.39 10.99
CA LYS A 220 12.60 17.76 12.27
C LYS A 220 11.59 18.11 13.36
N TYR A 221 10.48 18.76 13.03
CA TYR A 221 9.56 19.32 14.04
C TYR A 221 8.23 18.60 14.15
N ILE A 222 7.83 17.78 13.17
CA ILE A 222 6.57 17.02 13.24
C ILE A 222 6.88 15.54 13.44
N LEU A 223 7.63 14.96 12.51
CA LEU A 223 7.86 13.52 12.46
C LEU A 223 8.80 13.03 13.57
N THR A 224 9.88 13.75 13.83
CA THR A 224 10.85 13.39 14.88
C THR A 224 10.23 13.46 16.29
N PRO A 225 9.52 14.52 16.69
CA PRO A 225 8.83 14.55 17.98
C PRO A 225 7.74 13.49 18.08
N ALA A 226 6.97 13.25 17.01
CA ALA A 226 5.99 12.16 16.99
C ALA A 226 6.66 10.80 17.25
N PHE A 227 7.79 10.51 16.60
CA PHE A 227 8.57 9.30 16.86
C PHE A 227 8.99 9.17 18.33
N PHE A 228 9.45 10.24 18.98
CA PHE A 228 9.80 10.20 20.41
C PHE A 228 8.57 9.98 21.31
N ILE A 229 7.43 10.59 21.01
CA ILE A 229 6.18 10.36 21.75
C ILE A 229 5.77 8.89 21.66
N TYR A 230 5.77 8.31 20.45
CA TYR A 230 5.45 6.89 20.27
C TYR A 230 6.48 5.97 20.93
N PHE A 231 7.78 6.32 20.88
CA PHE A 231 8.83 5.59 21.59
C PHE A 231 8.57 5.59 23.10
N ILE A 232 8.31 6.75 23.71
CA ILE A 232 8.02 6.82 25.15
C ILE A 232 6.78 6.00 25.49
N LEU A 233 5.70 6.15 24.71
CA LEU A 233 4.45 5.46 24.95
C LEU A 233 4.63 3.94 24.90
N ILE A 234 5.27 3.42 23.84
CA ILE A 234 5.44 1.97 23.68
C ILE A 234 6.42 1.40 24.70
N PHE A 235 7.53 2.08 25.00
CA PHE A 235 8.50 1.57 25.98
C PHE A 235 8.00 1.68 27.42
N ALA A 236 7.23 2.72 27.78
CA ALA A 236 6.54 2.77 29.06
C ALA A 236 5.52 1.64 29.19
N TYR A 237 4.83 1.32 28.10
CA TYR A 237 3.90 0.19 28.06
C TYR A 237 4.60 -1.16 28.22
N ILE A 238 5.75 -1.35 27.56
CA ILE A 238 6.59 -2.54 27.73
C ILE A 238 7.00 -2.69 29.20
N ILE A 239 7.46 -1.60 29.85
CA ILE A 239 7.79 -1.62 31.28
C ILE A 239 6.57 -2.02 32.14
N LYS A 240 5.39 -1.47 31.85
CA LYS A 240 4.15 -1.84 32.55
C LYS A 240 3.89 -3.35 32.45
N ILE A 241 4.07 -3.94 31.28
CA ILE A 241 3.87 -5.38 31.07
C ILE A 241 4.83 -6.19 31.92
N PHE A 242 6.12 -5.84 31.95
CA PHE A 242 7.11 -6.49 32.81
C PHE A 242 6.76 -6.40 34.31
N LEU A 243 6.10 -5.32 34.75
CA LEU A 243 5.71 -5.15 36.16
C LEU A 243 4.40 -5.86 36.54
N THR A 244 3.49 -6.06 35.59
CA THR A 244 2.17 -6.68 35.84
C THR A 244 2.06 -8.12 35.37
N ASP A 245 3.09 -8.66 34.72
CA ASP A 245 3.11 -10.00 34.10
C ASP A 245 1.90 -10.29 33.21
N SER A 246 1.35 -9.25 32.60
CA SER A 246 0.10 -9.28 31.83
C SER A 246 0.29 -9.65 30.35
N TRP A 247 1.30 -10.46 30.05
CA TRP A 247 1.72 -10.81 28.68
C TRP A 247 0.61 -11.44 27.82
N ASN A 248 -0.33 -12.16 28.43
CA ASN A 248 -1.32 -12.98 27.73
C ASN A 248 -2.61 -12.24 27.35
N THR A 249 -2.91 -11.09 27.98
CA THR A 249 -4.20 -10.39 27.80
C THR A 249 -4.09 -9.16 26.90
N LEU A 250 -2.88 -8.80 26.44
CA LEU A 250 -2.61 -7.49 25.84
C LEU A 250 -2.26 -7.59 24.36
N ASN A 251 -3.01 -6.85 23.52
CA ASN A 251 -2.72 -6.66 22.10
C ASN A 251 -1.75 -5.47 21.91
N ILE A 252 -0.46 -5.69 22.13
CA ILE A 252 0.61 -4.71 21.80
C ILE A 252 0.75 -4.56 20.28
N ASP A 253 0.30 -5.56 19.53
CA ASP A 253 0.57 -5.77 18.11
C ASP A 253 0.29 -4.53 17.25
N PHE A 254 -0.88 -3.90 17.44
CA PHE A 254 -1.25 -2.71 16.67
C PHE A 254 -0.37 -1.49 17.00
N LEU A 255 -0.05 -1.29 18.28
CA LEU A 255 0.81 -0.20 18.72
C LEU A 255 2.24 -0.40 18.23
N ALA A 256 2.73 -1.64 18.23
CA ALA A 256 4.05 -2.00 17.70
C ALA A 256 4.13 -1.82 16.19
N LEU A 257 3.06 -2.18 15.45
CA LEU A 257 2.95 -1.93 14.02
C LEU A 257 3.00 -0.41 13.73
N ALA A 258 2.19 0.38 14.45
CA ALA A 258 2.16 1.84 14.31
C ALA A 258 3.53 2.47 14.61
N TYR A 259 4.17 2.05 15.71
CA TYR A 259 5.52 2.50 16.04
C TYR A 259 6.54 2.13 14.97
N THR A 260 6.46 0.91 14.42
CA THR A 260 7.35 0.46 13.33
C THR A 260 7.22 1.34 12.09
N PHE A 261 5.99 1.64 11.67
CA PHE A 261 5.73 2.54 10.54
C PHE A 261 6.28 3.95 10.79
N VAL A 262 6.04 4.52 11.98
CA VAL A 262 6.54 5.85 12.36
C VAL A 262 8.07 5.87 12.41
N ALA A 263 8.70 4.85 12.98
CA ALA A 263 10.15 4.73 13.11
C ALA A 263 10.85 4.61 11.75
N ILE A 264 10.38 3.69 10.90
CA ILE A 264 10.92 3.53 9.53
C ILE A 264 10.66 4.80 8.71
N GLY A 265 9.46 5.36 8.79
CA GLY A 265 9.10 6.62 8.12
C GLY A 265 10.02 7.77 8.55
N THR A 266 10.29 7.91 9.85
CA THR A 266 11.22 8.90 10.40
C THR A 266 12.62 8.69 9.85
N TYR A 267 13.13 7.46 9.94
CA TYR A 267 14.47 7.12 9.43
C TYR A 267 14.63 7.46 7.95
N MET A 268 13.61 7.18 7.14
CA MET A 268 13.60 7.46 5.71
C MET A 268 13.51 8.97 5.41
N HIS A 269 12.69 9.74 6.12
CA HIS A 269 12.63 11.20 5.93
C HIS A 269 13.91 11.93 6.38
N TRP A 270 14.68 11.33 7.29
CA TRP A 270 16.00 11.84 7.67
C TRP A 270 17.08 11.56 6.61
N THR A 271 16.81 10.74 5.58
CA THR A 271 17.77 10.39 4.50
C THR A 271 18.55 11.58 3.93
N PRO A 272 17.89 12.68 3.49
CA PRO A 272 18.58 13.85 2.94
C PRO A 272 19.29 14.72 4.00
N LEU A 273 19.12 14.42 5.30
CA LEU A 273 19.64 15.21 6.43
C LEU A 273 20.71 14.45 7.24
N TRP A 274 21.16 13.28 6.77
CA TRP A 274 22.18 12.49 7.47
C TRP A 274 23.56 13.12 7.33
N ASP A 275 24.05 13.71 8.41
CA ASP A 275 25.46 14.05 8.61
C ASP A 275 26.13 13.06 9.58
N ASP A 276 27.46 13.03 9.61
CA ASP A 276 28.24 12.15 10.51
C ASP A 276 27.85 12.31 12.00
N ALA A 277 27.42 13.51 12.40
CA ALA A 277 26.92 13.80 13.75
C ALA A 277 25.67 12.99 14.13
N ASN A 278 24.83 12.61 13.16
CA ASN A 278 23.53 12.00 13.39
C ASN A 278 23.58 10.47 13.32
N LYS A 279 24.76 9.86 13.13
CA LYS A 279 24.92 8.40 13.03
C LYS A 279 24.38 7.64 14.26
N LYS A 280 24.39 8.26 15.44
CA LYS A 280 23.78 7.71 16.67
C LYS A 280 22.27 7.55 16.55
N PHE A 281 21.59 8.45 15.84
CA PHE A 281 20.14 8.41 15.68
C PHE A 281 19.68 7.22 14.81
N ARG A 282 20.49 6.82 13.81
CA ARG A 282 20.29 5.55 13.09
C ARG A 282 20.31 4.36 14.05
N VAL A 283 21.32 4.27 14.91
CA VAL A 283 21.44 3.17 15.89
C VAL A 283 20.29 3.18 16.88
N PHE A 284 19.84 4.37 17.30
CA PHE A 284 18.69 4.52 18.19
C PHE A 284 17.40 3.97 17.57
N ILE A 285 17.05 4.39 16.35
CA ILE A 285 15.82 3.93 15.67
C ILE A 285 15.86 2.42 15.41
N TRP A 286 16.94 1.91 14.83
CA TRP A 286 17.00 0.49 14.47
C TRP A 286 17.21 -0.40 15.71
N GLY A 287 17.89 0.10 16.74
CA GLY A 287 18.04 -0.57 18.02
C GLY A 287 16.70 -0.68 18.76
N SER A 288 15.88 0.38 18.78
CA SER A 288 14.56 0.32 19.40
C SER A 288 13.62 -0.62 18.66
N LEU A 289 13.67 -0.67 17.32
CA LEU A 289 12.91 -1.66 16.52
C LEU A 289 13.39 -3.09 16.77
N PHE A 290 14.69 -3.30 16.94
CA PHE A 290 15.22 -4.62 17.31
C PHE A 290 14.71 -5.05 18.69
N ILE A 291 14.79 -4.18 19.70
CA ILE A 291 14.27 -4.47 21.05
C ILE A 291 12.76 -4.76 20.98
N LEU A 292 12.00 -3.97 20.22
CA LEU A 292 10.57 -4.22 20.01
C LEU A 292 10.31 -5.61 19.42
N SER A 293 11.12 -6.05 18.45
CA SER A 293 10.98 -7.39 17.85
C SER A 293 11.20 -8.51 18.88
N LEU A 294 12.11 -8.34 19.84
CA LEU A 294 12.31 -9.30 20.92
C LEU A 294 11.11 -9.35 21.86
N VAL A 295 10.58 -8.17 22.23
CA VAL A 295 9.41 -8.08 23.10
C VAL A 295 8.17 -8.70 22.45
N LEU A 296 7.94 -8.41 21.16
CA LEU A 296 6.86 -9.05 20.40
C LEU A 296 7.06 -10.57 20.32
N SER A 297 8.29 -11.04 20.10
CA SER A 297 8.59 -12.48 20.05
C SER A 297 8.22 -13.16 21.38
N PHE A 298 8.55 -12.53 22.50
CA PHE A 298 8.19 -13.03 23.82
C PHE A 298 6.68 -13.00 24.06
N SER A 299 5.99 -11.92 23.70
CA SER A 299 4.53 -11.81 23.81
C SER A 299 3.80 -12.88 22.98
N ILE A 300 4.27 -13.17 21.77
CA ILE A 300 3.70 -14.24 20.93
C ILE A 300 3.98 -15.61 21.54
N TYR A 301 5.19 -15.84 22.05
CA TYR A 301 5.55 -17.08 22.71
C TYR A 301 4.59 -17.39 23.87
N THR A 302 4.34 -16.44 24.77
CA THR A 302 3.44 -16.66 25.91
C THR A 302 1.99 -16.90 25.48
N ARG A 303 1.52 -16.21 24.43
CA ARG A 303 0.17 -16.40 23.86
C ARG A 303 0.01 -17.75 23.14
N SER A 304 1.05 -18.22 22.47
CA SER A 304 1.04 -19.50 21.75
C SER A 304 0.88 -20.72 22.68
N LEU A 305 1.18 -20.56 23.97
CA LEU A 305 0.91 -21.59 24.99
C LEU A 305 -0.59 -21.73 25.31
N VAL A 306 -1.41 -20.74 24.97
CA VAL A 306 -2.83 -20.65 25.34
C VAL A 306 -3.76 -20.69 24.12
N THR A 307 -3.31 -20.19 22.97
CA THR A 307 -4.10 -20.05 21.74
C THR A 307 -3.46 -20.77 20.57
N SER A 308 -4.27 -21.22 19.60
CA SER A 308 -3.80 -21.91 18.40
C SER A 308 -2.91 -21.00 17.55
N TYR A 309 -1.73 -21.50 17.16
CA TYR A 309 -0.69 -20.80 16.39
C TYR A 309 -1.17 -20.05 15.14
N THR A 310 -2.28 -20.49 14.52
CA THR A 310 -2.82 -19.92 13.28
C THR A 310 -3.29 -18.48 13.42
N GLU A 311 -3.72 -18.06 14.61
CA GLU A 311 -4.27 -16.71 14.83
C GLU A 311 -3.17 -15.63 14.88
N HIS A 312 -1.94 -16.00 15.26
CA HIS A 312 -0.83 -15.07 15.46
C HIS A 312 0.27 -15.17 14.40
N TYR A 313 0.10 -16.03 13.40
CA TYR A 313 1.14 -16.31 12.42
C TYR A 313 1.61 -15.07 11.64
N LEU A 314 0.69 -14.18 11.24
CA LEU A 314 1.05 -12.92 10.57
C LEU A 314 1.96 -12.05 11.45
N ILE A 315 1.64 -11.97 12.74
CA ILE A 315 2.39 -11.16 13.71
C ILE A 315 3.75 -11.80 13.98
N LEU A 316 3.82 -13.13 14.03
CA LEU A 316 5.08 -13.87 14.15
C LEU A 316 6.00 -13.60 12.94
N LEU A 317 5.49 -13.74 11.72
CA LEU A 317 6.24 -13.41 10.51
C LEU A 317 6.71 -11.96 10.52
N PHE A 318 5.80 -11.02 10.85
CA PHE A 318 6.13 -9.60 10.95
C PHE A 318 7.25 -9.35 11.98
N THR A 319 7.19 -10.03 13.12
CA THR A 319 8.19 -9.91 14.19
C THR A 319 9.55 -10.44 13.76
N LEU A 320 9.60 -11.61 13.11
CA LEU A 320 10.82 -12.18 12.55
C LEU A 320 11.42 -11.27 11.48
N TRP A 321 10.60 -10.72 10.60
CA TRP A 321 11.04 -9.75 9.60
C TRP A 321 11.58 -8.47 10.25
N LEU A 322 10.91 -7.95 11.28
CA LEU A 322 11.36 -6.77 12.00
C LEU A 322 12.72 -7.00 12.66
N ALA A 323 12.94 -8.17 13.25
CA ALA A 323 14.23 -8.57 13.80
C ALA A 323 15.32 -8.63 12.71
N CYS A 324 15.03 -9.29 11.58
CA CYS A 324 16.00 -9.43 10.49
C CYS A 324 16.37 -8.08 9.87
N ILE A 325 15.38 -7.24 9.58
CA ILE A 325 15.61 -5.95 8.92
C ILE A 325 16.31 -4.95 9.86
N SER A 326 15.98 -4.98 11.16
CA SER A 326 16.66 -4.14 12.14
C SER A 326 18.14 -4.54 12.30
N LEU A 327 18.46 -5.84 12.38
CA LEU A 327 19.84 -6.31 12.39
C LEU A 327 20.59 -5.93 11.11
N TYR A 328 19.94 -6.04 9.95
CA TYR A 328 20.51 -5.60 8.67
C TYR A 328 20.90 -4.11 8.71
N PHE A 329 20.02 -3.23 9.18
CA PHE A 329 20.31 -1.80 9.31
C PHE A 329 21.21 -1.44 10.49
N LEU A 330 21.42 -2.31 11.48
CA LEU A 330 22.41 -2.08 12.54
C LEU A 330 23.82 -2.45 12.08
N PHE A 331 23.99 -3.63 11.50
CA PHE A 331 25.32 -4.17 11.20
C PHE A 331 25.86 -3.79 9.81
N VAL A 332 25.00 -3.66 8.79
CA VAL A 332 25.46 -3.36 7.44
C VAL A 332 25.67 -1.87 7.26
N LYS A 333 26.91 -1.41 7.09
CA LYS A 333 27.27 0.02 6.97
C LYS A 333 26.56 0.73 5.80
N ARG A 334 26.32 0.03 4.69
CA ARG A 334 25.64 0.53 3.48
C ARG A 334 24.33 -0.23 3.22
N ALA A 335 23.51 -0.38 4.26
CA ALA A 335 22.21 -1.02 4.17
C ALA A 335 21.31 -0.28 3.17
N SER A 336 20.72 -0.99 2.20
CA SER A 336 19.89 -0.40 1.15
C SER A 336 18.40 -0.51 1.46
N TYR A 337 17.65 0.57 1.21
CA TYR A 337 16.18 0.58 1.38
C TYR A 337 15.45 -0.36 0.42
N LYS A 338 16.09 -0.73 -0.70
CA LYS A 338 15.57 -1.73 -1.62
C LYS A 338 15.21 -3.04 -0.90
N TRP A 339 16.09 -3.51 -0.03
CA TRP A 339 15.88 -4.77 0.69
C TRP A 339 14.79 -4.68 1.74
N LEU A 340 14.54 -3.49 2.31
CA LEU A 340 13.42 -3.25 3.21
C LEU A 340 12.09 -3.46 2.48
N PHE A 341 11.89 -2.79 1.35
CA PHE A 341 10.66 -2.91 0.55
C PHE A 341 10.50 -4.29 -0.10
N PHE A 342 11.60 -4.89 -0.56
CA PHE A 342 11.59 -6.24 -1.12
C PHE A 342 11.17 -7.27 -0.07
N SER A 343 11.79 -7.24 1.11
CA SER A 343 11.54 -8.23 2.16
C SER A 343 10.12 -8.16 2.73
N ILE A 344 9.54 -6.95 2.92
CA ILE A 344 8.15 -6.84 3.39
C ILE A 344 7.14 -7.31 2.33
N SER A 345 7.39 -7.00 1.05
CA SER A 345 6.57 -7.49 -0.06
C SER A 345 6.60 -9.02 -0.12
N LEU A 346 7.80 -9.61 0.00
CA LEU A 346 8.00 -11.06 0.03
C LEU A 346 7.36 -11.73 1.25
N LEU A 347 7.45 -11.14 2.43
CA LEU A 347 6.79 -11.65 3.64
C LEU A 347 5.28 -11.79 3.45
N ILE A 348 4.64 -10.76 2.89
CA ILE A 348 3.19 -10.77 2.68
C ILE A 348 2.80 -11.84 1.65
N ILE A 349 3.61 -12.07 0.63
CA ILE A 349 3.40 -13.14 -0.35
C ILE A 349 3.56 -14.53 0.31
N ILE A 350 4.58 -14.71 1.16
CA ILE A 350 4.79 -15.97 1.90
C ILE A 350 3.60 -16.26 2.82
N PHE A 351 3.13 -15.24 3.57
CA PHE A 351 1.98 -15.36 4.45
C PHE A 351 0.74 -15.93 3.71
N GLN A 352 0.57 -15.58 2.45
CA GLN A 352 -0.55 -16.09 1.67
C GLN A 352 -0.36 -17.52 1.18
N SER A 353 0.88 -17.90 0.85
CA SER A 353 1.18 -19.26 0.37
C SER A 353 0.87 -20.34 1.42
N GLU A 354 1.12 -20.06 2.70
CA GLU A 354 0.86 -21.01 3.78
C GLU A 354 -0.65 -21.28 3.96
N GLN A 355 -1.48 -20.24 3.78
CA GLN A 355 -2.92 -20.40 3.86
C GLN A 355 -3.50 -21.14 2.65
N VAL A 356 -2.90 -21.02 1.46
CA VAL A 356 -3.26 -21.87 0.30
C VAL A 356 -3.09 -23.35 0.67
N MET A 357 -2.00 -23.69 1.37
CA MET A 357 -1.78 -25.06 1.84
C MET A 357 -2.84 -25.48 2.89
N ASN A 358 -3.19 -24.59 3.82
CA ASN A 358 -4.19 -24.89 4.86
C ASN A 358 -5.62 -25.05 4.28
N LEU A 359 -5.99 -24.27 3.27
CA LEU A 359 -7.25 -24.39 2.53
C LEU A 359 -7.32 -25.66 1.66
N SER A 360 -6.18 -26.14 1.15
CA SER A 360 -6.11 -27.40 0.40
C SER A 360 -6.31 -28.62 1.30
N PHE A 361 -5.83 -28.56 2.55
CA PHE A 361 -6.00 -29.63 3.54
C PHE A 361 -7.47 -29.79 3.96
N PHE A 362 -8.20 -28.68 4.10
CA PHE A 362 -9.64 -28.68 4.42
C PHE A 362 -10.56 -29.10 3.27
N LYS A 363 -10.06 -29.24 2.03
CA LYS A 363 -10.80 -29.80 0.90
C LYS A 363 -10.60 -31.32 0.74
N LEU A 364 -9.63 -31.90 1.46
CA LEU A 364 -9.26 -33.32 1.41
C LEU A 364 -9.84 -34.13 2.59
N ILE A 365 -10.52 -33.47 3.51
CA ILE A 365 -11.33 -34.04 4.61
C ILE A 365 -12.78 -33.69 4.30
#